data_AF-D7FBR8-F1
#
_entry.id   AF-D7FBR8-F1
#
_cell.length_a   1.000
_cell.length_b   1.000
_cell.length_c   1.000
_cell.angle_alpha   90.00
_cell.angle_beta   90.00
_cell.angle_gamma   90.00
#
_symmetry.space_group_name_H-M   'P 1'
#
loop_
_entity.id
_entity.type
_entity.pdbx_description
1 polymer ?
#
loop_
_entity_poly.entity_id
_entity_poly.type
_entity_poly.pdbx_seq_one_letter_code
_entity_poly.pdbx_strand_id
1 'polypeptide(L)'
;MRATAIKIFSLSSALALLLQGCLSINLKQMLPEIRTYDLNASSFEITQCPKPLTEVRLISILSADLFNTKEIVFKAQDGQITHGKHQKWIDLPRNMLKTMFMQEAQKACLGVALPPYGAGAPTYAVRFTILSFSLLEKENSTYRAEFALGYDISVKGDSHSGVIIKHENISSLENKTTKTSKNGNQDFQESAIQSLQHVSTQAMQEAISLIKKAIEAQSVSPLKK
;
A
#
# COMPACT_ATOMS: atom_id res chain seq x y z
N MET A 1 -67.57 -40.47 30.74
CA MET A 1 -66.35 -39.64 30.74
C MET A 1 -65.75 -39.61 29.34
N ARG A 2 -66.23 -38.78 28.40
CA ARG A 2 -65.66 -38.73 27.03
C ARG A 2 -65.78 -37.37 26.31
N ALA A 3 -66.23 -36.31 26.98
CA ALA A 3 -66.58 -35.05 26.31
C ALA A 3 -65.56 -33.90 26.47
N THR A 4 -64.54 -34.05 27.33
CA THR A 4 -63.63 -32.93 27.67
C THR A 4 -62.26 -33.00 27.00
N ALA A 5 -61.88 -34.12 26.38
CA ALA A 5 -60.55 -34.28 25.77
C ALA A 5 -60.43 -33.68 24.35
N ILE A 6 -61.56 -33.39 23.68
CA ILE A 6 -61.57 -32.99 22.26
C ILE A 6 -61.32 -31.48 22.08
N LYS A 7 -61.55 -30.65 23.11
CA LYS A 7 -61.39 -29.19 22.99
C LYS A 7 -59.95 -28.69 23.13
N ILE A 8 -59.06 -29.47 23.76
CA ILE A 8 -57.66 -29.06 23.98
C ILE A 8 -56.79 -29.34 22.74
N PHE A 9 -57.10 -30.39 21.98
CA PHE A 9 -56.36 -30.72 20.75
C PHE A 9 -56.64 -29.74 19.60
N SER A 10 -57.84 -29.15 19.55
CA SER A 10 -58.22 -28.18 18.51
C SER A 10 -57.52 -26.82 18.68
N LEU A 11 -57.28 -26.39 19.92
CA LEU A 11 -56.65 -25.10 20.21
C LEU A 11 -55.13 -25.10 19.91
N SER A 12 -54.47 -26.24 20.08
CA SER A 12 -53.03 -26.38 19.81
C SER A 12 -52.71 -26.42 18.31
N SER A 13 -53.65 -26.87 17.47
CA SER A 13 -53.46 -26.93 16.02
C SER A 13 -53.62 -25.56 15.35
N ALA A 14 -54.39 -24.64 15.94
CA ALA A 14 -54.56 -23.29 15.44
C ALA A 14 -53.32 -22.41 15.69
N LEU A 15 -52.61 -22.64 16.79
CA LEU A 15 -51.41 -21.88 17.16
C LEU A 15 -50.20 -22.22 16.28
N ALA A 16 -50.09 -23.48 15.83
CA ALA A 16 -49.01 -23.93 14.93
C ALA A 16 -49.12 -23.33 13.51
N LEU A 17 -50.33 -23.01 13.05
CA LEU A 17 -50.58 -22.35 11.76
C LEU A 17 -50.22 -20.86 11.76
N LEU A 18 -50.16 -20.22 12.94
CA LEU A 18 -49.73 -18.82 13.09
C LEU A 18 -48.21 -18.66 13.13
N LEU A 19 -47.46 -19.76 13.34
CA LEU A 19 -45.99 -19.78 13.34
C LEU A 19 -45.39 -20.10 11.95
N GLN A 20 -46.22 -20.37 10.94
CA GLN A 20 -45.79 -20.52 9.53
C GLN A 20 -45.67 -19.18 8.79
N GLY A 21 -45.51 -18.07 9.52
CA GLY A 21 -45.07 -16.83 8.93
C GLY A 21 -43.70 -17.06 8.30
N CYS A 22 -43.65 -17.26 6.99
CA CYS A 22 -42.44 -17.19 6.19
C CYS A 22 -41.78 -15.85 6.51
N LEU A 23 -40.79 -15.90 7.39
CA LEU A 23 -39.90 -14.79 7.68
C LEU A 23 -39.10 -14.58 6.39
N SER A 24 -39.69 -13.84 5.45
CA SER A 24 -39.04 -13.40 4.23
C SER A 24 -38.06 -12.33 4.65
N ILE A 25 -36.96 -12.77 5.25
CA ILE A 25 -35.80 -11.94 5.54
C ILE A 25 -35.26 -11.54 4.18
N ASN A 26 -35.79 -10.45 3.65
CA ASN A 26 -35.13 -9.65 2.62
C ASN A 26 -33.92 -8.98 3.27
N LEU A 27 -32.90 -9.78 3.56
CA LEU A 27 -31.56 -9.29 3.85
C LEU A 27 -31.05 -8.70 2.54
N LYS A 28 -31.43 -7.46 2.24
CA LYS A 28 -30.69 -6.60 1.32
C LYS A 28 -29.31 -6.45 1.94
N GLN A 29 -28.43 -7.40 1.66
CA GLN A 29 -27.06 -7.40 2.10
C GLN A 29 -26.38 -6.28 1.32
N MET A 30 -26.42 -5.07 1.88
CA MET A 30 -25.58 -3.98 1.40
C MET A 30 -24.15 -4.39 1.67
N LEU A 31 -23.46 -4.82 0.61
CA LEU A 31 -22.02 -5.06 0.68
C LEU A 31 -21.38 -3.75 1.15
N PRO A 32 -20.57 -3.78 2.23
CA PRO A 32 -19.93 -2.58 2.71
C PRO A 32 -19.05 -2.02 1.59
N GLU A 33 -19.07 -0.69 1.43
CA GLU A 33 -18.24 -0.02 0.44
C GLU A 33 -16.76 -0.29 0.73
N ILE A 34 -16.00 -0.67 -0.29
CA ILE A 34 -14.56 -0.88 -0.21
C ILE A 34 -13.88 0.21 -1.02
N ARG A 35 -13.16 1.10 -0.32
CA ARG A 35 -12.36 2.13 -0.97
C ARG A 35 -11.07 1.54 -1.51
N THR A 36 -10.71 1.98 -2.70
CA THR A 36 -9.52 1.50 -3.40
C THR A 36 -8.55 2.65 -3.55
N TYR A 37 -7.30 2.43 -3.10
CA TYR A 37 -6.27 3.46 -3.05
C TYR A 37 -5.10 3.09 -3.95
N ASP A 38 -4.50 4.09 -4.59
CA ASP A 38 -3.21 3.97 -5.25
C ASP A 38 -2.12 4.45 -4.30
N LEU A 39 -0.93 3.81 -4.34
CA LEU A 39 0.24 4.32 -3.65
C LEU A 39 0.67 5.68 -4.20
N ASN A 40 0.39 5.91 -5.49
CA ASN A 40 0.82 7.08 -6.21
C ASN A 40 -0.37 7.90 -6.67
N ALA A 41 -0.79 8.86 -5.83
CA ALA A 41 -1.90 9.75 -6.14
C ALA A 41 -1.56 10.82 -7.19
N SER A 42 -0.29 10.96 -7.57
CA SER A 42 0.17 11.96 -8.53
C SER A 42 0.09 11.45 -9.96
N SER A 43 -0.29 12.33 -10.89
CA SER A 43 -0.17 12.08 -12.32
C SER A 43 1.29 12.17 -12.79
N PHE A 44 1.60 11.50 -13.90
CA PHE A 44 2.87 11.73 -14.60
C PHE A 44 2.90 13.17 -15.12
N GLU A 45 3.87 13.95 -14.64
CA GLU A 45 4.14 15.29 -15.14
C GLU A 45 5.36 15.25 -16.05
N ILE A 46 5.29 15.95 -17.19
CA ILE A 46 6.43 16.08 -18.10
C ILE A 46 7.40 17.07 -17.47
N THR A 47 8.44 16.56 -16.82
CA THR A 47 9.57 17.37 -16.36
C THR A 47 10.52 17.64 -17.53
N GLN A 48 10.80 18.92 -17.81
CA GLN A 48 11.84 19.29 -18.76
C GLN A 48 13.22 19.06 -18.13
N CYS A 49 14.01 18.17 -18.74
CA CYS A 49 15.35 17.86 -18.28
C CYS A 49 16.40 18.55 -19.15
N PRO A 50 17.39 19.24 -18.55
CA PRO A 50 18.37 20.04 -19.30
C PRO A 50 19.40 19.20 -20.07
N LYS A 51 19.48 17.88 -19.79
CA LYS A 51 20.37 16.93 -20.44
C LYS A 51 19.60 15.66 -20.80
N PRO A 52 20.09 14.87 -21.78
CA PRO A 52 19.58 13.53 -22.02
C PRO A 52 19.56 12.72 -20.72
N LEU A 53 18.46 12.00 -20.49
CA LEU A 53 18.26 11.22 -19.28
C LEU A 53 19.32 10.12 -19.19
N THR A 54 19.99 10.02 -18.04
CA THR A 54 20.76 8.80 -17.76
C THR A 54 19.78 7.69 -17.45
N GLU A 55 19.89 6.58 -18.17
CA GLU A 55 19.01 5.44 -17.98
C GLU A 55 19.50 4.50 -16.88
N VAL A 56 18.57 3.99 -16.10
CA VAL A 56 18.77 3.01 -15.04
C VAL A 56 17.88 1.82 -15.29
N ARG A 57 18.44 0.61 -15.26
CA ARG A 57 17.66 -0.63 -15.38
C ARG A 57 16.95 -0.95 -14.09
N LEU A 58 15.64 -1.09 -14.13
CA LEU A 58 14.88 -1.67 -13.02
C LEU A 58 14.81 -3.19 -13.18
N ILE A 59 15.70 -3.91 -12.50
CA ILE A 59 15.79 -5.37 -12.57
C ILE A 59 14.52 -6.02 -12.05
N SER A 60 14.12 -5.67 -10.83
CA SER A 60 12.90 -6.17 -10.20
C SER A 60 12.50 -5.33 -8.99
N ILE A 61 11.22 -5.42 -8.64
CA ILE A 61 10.71 -5.02 -7.32
C ILE A 61 10.14 -6.26 -6.66
N LEU A 62 10.76 -6.68 -5.57
CA LEU A 62 10.35 -7.79 -4.74
C LEU A 62 9.55 -7.26 -3.54
N SER A 63 8.82 -8.14 -2.90
CA SER A 63 8.09 -7.84 -1.66
C SER A 63 8.12 -9.06 -0.77
N ALA A 64 8.32 -8.87 0.54
CA ALA A 64 8.08 -9.95 1.50
C ALA A 64 6.61 -10.39 1.42
N ASP A 65 6.35 -11.69 1.62
CA ASP A 65 5.04 -12.30 1.36
C ASP A 65 3.88 -11.58 2.08
N LEU A 66 4.12 -11.15 3.33
CA LEU A 66 3.15 -10.38 4.12
C LEU A 66 2.66 -9.11 3.42
N PHE A 67 3.53 -8.43 2.66
CA PHE A 67 3.22 -7.19 1.95
C PHE A 67 2.96 -7.42 0.46
N ASN A 68 2.93 -8.68 0.02
CA ASN A 68 2.60 -9.04 -1.36
C ASN A 68 1.09 -9.29 -1.51
N THR A 69 0.29 -8.36 -0.99
CA THR A 69 -1.18 -8.39 -0.98
C THR A 69 -1.74 -7.02 -1.30
N LYS A 70 -3.00 -6.97 -1.76
CA LYS A 70 -3.73 -5.70 -1.94
C LYS A 70 -4.29 -5.16 -0.62
N GLU A 71 -4.31 -5.97 0.44
CA GLU A 71 -4.83 -5.56 1.73
C GLU A 71 -3.92 -4.56 2.44
N ILE A 72 -4.51 -3.62 3.18
CA ILE A 72 -3.74 -2.73 4.07
C ILE A 72 -3.36 -3.50 5.32
N VAL A 73 -2.07 -3.63 5.59
CA VAL A 73 -1.53 -4.42 6.71
C VAL A 73 -1.42 -3.57 7.96
N PHE A 74 -2.03 -4.03 9.05
CA PHE A 74 -1.89 -3.49 10.40
C PHE A 74 -1.13 -4.51 11.24
N LYS A 75 -0.16 -4.04 12.03
CA LYS A 75 0.62 -4.88 12.94
C LYS A 75 0.52 -4.33 14.35
N ALA A 76 -0.06 -5.14 15.24
CA ALA A 76 -0.17 -4.84 16.65
C ALA A 76 1.18 -5.00 17.37
N GLN A 77 1.28 -4.45 18.57
CA GLN A 77 2.51 -4.51 19.37
C GLN A 77 2.92 -5.94 19.77
N ASP A 78 1.93 -6.83 19.93
CA ASP A 78 2.12 -8.25 20.23
C ASP A 78 2.53 -9.09 19.01
N GLY A 79 2.64 -8.45 17.83
CA GLY A 79 2.96 -9.10 16.57
C GLY A 79 1.75 -9.63 15.79
N GLN A 80 0.52 -9.45 16.29
CA GLN A 80 -0.69 -9.81 15.54
C GLN A 80 -0.80 -8.99 14.25
N ILE A 81 -1.15 -9.67 13.16
CA ILE A 81 -1.39 -9.07 11.85
C ILE A 81 -2.90 -9.01 11.61
N THR A 82 -3.40 -7.83 11.23
CA THR A 82 -4.77 -7.64 10.76
C THR A 82 -4.80 -6.88 9.43
N HIS A 83 -5.92 -7.00 8.71
CA HIS A 83 -6.10 -6.39 7.39
C HIS A 83 -7.26 -5.38 7.41
N GLY A 84 -7.10 -4.27 6.69
CA GLY A 84 -8.11 -3.22 6.58
C GLY A 84 -9.40 -3.74 5.91
N LYS A 85 -10.55 -3.64 6.59
CA LYS A 85 -11.82 -4.23 6.11
C LYS A 85 -12.54 -3.41 5.02
N HIS A 86 -12.28 -2.11 4.95
CA HIS A 86 -13.00 -1.15 4.09
C HIS A 86 -12.09 -0.40 3.12
N GLN A 87 -10.83 -0.82 3.05
CA GLN A 87 -9.80 -0.18 2.25
C GLN A 87 -8.82 -1.20 1.73
N LYS A 88 -8.41 -1.03 0.48
CA LYS A 88 -7.38 -1.85 -0.16
C LYS A 88 -6.60 -1.04 -1.17
N TRP A 89 -5.44 -1.55 -1.53
CA TRP A 89 -4.68 -1.09 -2.67
C TRP A 89 -5.34 -1.51 -3.99
N ILE A 90 -5.20 -0.67 -5.02
CA ILE A 90 -5.68 -0.96 -6.37
C ILE A 90 -4.91 -2.12 -7.00
N ASP A 91 -3.62 -2.24 -6.68
CA ASP A 91 -2.74 -3.30 -7.12
C ASP A 91 -1.76 -3.74 -6.02
N LEU A 92 -0.94 -4.75 -6.30
CA LEU A 92 0.11 -5.18 -5.38
C LEU A 92 1.11 -4.04 -5.15
N PRO A 93 1.60 -3.82 -3.90
CA PRO A 93 2.56 -2.77 -3.58
C PRO A 93 3.78 -2.73 -4.50
N ARG A 94 4.31 -3.88 -4.91
CA ARG A 94 5.43 -3.98 -5.86
C ARG A 94 5.14 -3.32 -7.22
N ASN A 95 3.91 -3.42 -7.71
CA ASN A 95 3.50 -2.87 -9.00
C ASN A 95 3.27 -1.36 -8.87
N MET A 96 2.62 -0.92 -7.80
CA MET A 96 2.43 0.52 -7.55
C MET A 96 3.77 1.22 -7.31
N LEU A 97 4.70 0.56 -6.60
CA LEU A 97 6.06 1.07 -6.37
C LEU A 97 6.87 1.17 -7.67
N LYS A 98 6.62 0.29 -8.65
CA LYS A 98 7.22 0.39 -9.99
C LYS A 98 6.80 1.69 -10.67
N THR A 99 5.50 1.99 -10.65
CA THR A 99 4.97 3.24 -11.20
C THR A 99 5.52 4.46 -10.45
N MET A 100 5.59 4.39 -9.11
CA MET A 100 6.20 5.44 -8.28
C MET A 100 7.67 5.67 -8.61
N PHE A 101 8.46 4.61 -8.76
CA PHE A 101 9.86 4.74 -9.15
C PHE A 101 10.00 5.42 -10.51
N MET A 102 9.20 5.03 -11.50
CA MET A 102 9.23 5.66 -12.83
C MET A 102 8.91 7.15 -12.78
N GLN A 103 7.90 7.54 -12.00
CA GLN A 103 7.53 8.96 -11.84
C GLN A 103 8.60 9.76 -11.11
N GLU A 104 9.06 9.29 -9.95
CA GLU A 104 10.06 10.00 -9.17
C GLU A 104 11.41 10.05 -9.90
N ALA A 105 11.78 9.00 -10.66
CA ALA A 105 12.97 8.99 -11.49
C ALA A 105 12.88 10.05 -12.60
N GLN A 106 11.73 10.18 -13.26
CA GLN A 106 11.51 11.21 -14.26
C GLN A 106 11.64 12.63 -13.68
N LYS A 107 11.04 12.87 -12.49
CA LYS A 107 11.21 14.15 -11.76
C LYS A 107 12.67 14.46 -11.45
N ALA A 108 13.48 13.43 -11.23
CA ALA A 108 14.91 13.53 -10.97
C ALA A 108 15.80 13.50 -12.23
N CYS A 109 15.20 13.54 -13.42
CA CYS A 109 15.87 13.45 -14.72
C CYS A 109 16.66 12.14 -14.96
N LEU A 110 16.07 11.02 -14.54
CA LEU A 110 16.52 9.68 -14.86
C LEU A 110 15.51 8.95 -15.74
N GLY A 111 16.01 8.19 -16.72
CA GLY A 111 15.21 7.26 -17.51
C GLY A 111 15.17 5.90 -16.82
N VAL A 112 14.04 5.20 -16.89
CA VAL A 112 13.91 3.84 -16.33
C VAL A 112 13.72 2.84 -17.47
N ALA A 113 14.70 1.95 -17.63
CA ALA A 113 14.62 0.85 -18.57
C ALA A 113 13.99 -0.38 -17.89
N LEU A 114 12.99 -0.96 -18.54
CA LEU A 114 12.29 -2.16 -18.08
C LEU A 114 12.74 -3.39 -18.89
N PRO A 115 12.72 -4.60 -18.29
CA PRO A 115 13.03 -5.83 -19.03
C PRO A 115 11.95 -6.12 -20.11
N PRO A 116 12.31 -6.85 -21.18
CA PRO A 116 13.62 -7.42 -21.47
C PRO A 116 14.64 -6.39 -21.98
N TYR A 117 15.92 -6.58 -21.66
CA TYR A 117 16.99 -5.66 -22.06
C TYR A 117 17.69 -6.14 -23.35
N GLY A 118 17.92 -5.22 -24.29
CA GLY A 118 18.72 -5.48 -25.49
C GLY A 118 20.23 -5.38 -25.25
N ALA A 119 21.03 -5.52 -26.31
CA ALA A 119 22.50 -5.46 -26.27
C ALA A 119 23.08 -4.12 -25.79
N GLY A 120 22.27 -3.05 -25.71
CA GLY A 120 22.61 -1.73 -25.18
C GLY A 120 22.08 -1.46 -23.77
N ALA A 121 21.91 -2.50 -22.95
CA ALA A 121 21.35 -2.39 -21.61
C ALA A 121 22.11 -1.36 -20.75
N PRO A 122 21.42 -0.41 -20.08
CA PRO A 122 22.09 0.63 -19.30
C PRO A 122 23.06 0.07 -18.26
N THR A 123 24.21 0.71 -18.09
CA THR A 123 25.27 0.21 -17.17
C THR A 123 24.77 0.12 -15.73
N TYR A 124 23.89 1.03 -15.33
CA TYR A 124 23.32 1.12 -13.99
C TYR A 124 22.10 0.21 -13.86
N ALA A 125 22.05 -0.57 -12.78
CA ALA A 125 20.95 -1.47 -12.49
C ALA A 125 20.51 -1.34 -11.03
N VAL A 126 19.21 -1.41 -10.81
CA VAL A 126 18.62 -1.34 -9.48
C VAL A 126 17.62 -2.46 -9.26
N ARG A 127 17.64 -3.01 -8.05
CA ARG A 127 16.62 -3.90 -7.53
C ARG A 127 16.12 -3.36 -6.21
N PHE A 128 14.81 -3.44 -6.02
CA PHE A 128 14.16 -3.05 -4.77
C PHE A 128 13.48 -4.24 -4.11
N THR A 129 13.41 -4.23 -2.78
CA THR A 129 12.67 -5.21 -1.98
C THR A 129 11.86 -4.49 -0.91
N ILE A 130 10.54 -4.65 -0.92
CA ILE A 130 9.67 -4.15 0.15
C ILE A 130 9.85 -5.07 1.36
N LEU A 131 10.50 -4.56 2.40
CA LEU A 131 10.81 -5.27 3.65
C LEU A 131 9.78 -4.99 4.75
N SER A 132 9.15 -3.82 4.72
CA SER A 132 8.01 -3.45 5.57
C SER A 132 7.11 -2.50 4.82
N PHE A 133 5.80 -2.71 4.91
CA PHE A 133 4.79 -1.77 4.43
C PHE A 133 3.50 -1.93 5.22
N SER A 134 3.41 -1.23 6.35
CA SER A 134 2.32 -1.45 7.31
C SER A 134 2.04 -0.28 8.22
N LEU A 135 0.89 -0.36 8.89
CA LEU A 135 0.49 0.50 10.00
C LEU A 135 0.85 -0.20 11.30
N LEU A 136 1.86 0.32 12.00
CA LEU A 136 2.33 -0.26 13.25
C LEU A 136 1.62 0.40 14.43
N GLU A 137 1.03 -0.43 15.29
CA GLU A 137 0.46 0.03 16.55
C GLU A 137 1.57 0.50 17.50
N LYS A 138 1.30 1.64 18.13
CA LYS A 138 2.09 2.25 19.19
C LYS A 138 1.31 2.22 20.50
N GLU A 139 1.97 2.64 21.57
CA GLU A 139 1.33 2.82 22.87
C GLU A 139 0.07 3.71 22.74
N ASN A 140 -0.94 3.43 23.56
CA ASN A 140 -2.23 4.13 23.58
C ASN A 140 -3.04 4.02 22.28
N SER A 141 -2.94 2.90 21.56
CA SER A 141 -3.70 2.63 20.32
C SER A 141 -3.50 3.68 19.23
N THR A 142 -2.34 4.33 19.24
CA THR A 142 -1.90 5.21 18.16
C THR A 142 -1.20 4.39 17.08
N TYR A 143 -1.15 4.88 15.85
CA TYR A 143 -0.52 4.17 14.74
C TYR A 143 0.62 4.98 14.13
N ARG A 144 1.63 4.28 13.59
CA ARG A 144 2.62 4.87 12.69
C ARG A 144 2.58 4.15 11.34
N ALA A 145 2.60 4.90 10.26
CA ALA A 145 2.93 4.34 8.95
C ALA A 145 4.41 3.97 8.93
N GLU A 146 4.74 2.80 8.43
CA GLU A 146 6.12 2.34 8.21
C GLU A 146 6.29 1.82 6.79
N PHE A 147 7.39 2.24 6.16
CA PHE A 147 7.88 1.67 4.92
C PHE A 147 9.38 1.42 5.01
N ALA A 148 9.79 0.17 4.79
CA ALA A 148 11.19 -0.23 4.72
C ALA A 148 11.48 -0.81 3.34
N LEU A 149 12.41 -0.16 2.62
CA LEU A 149 12.80 -0.47 1.26
C LEU A 149 14.26 -0.92 1.23
N GLY A 150 14.47 -2.22 1.00
CA GLY A 150 15.78 -2.74 0.62
C GLY A 150 16.13 -2.33 -0.81
N TYR A 151 17.38 -1.97 -1.05
CA TYR A 151 17.88 -1.65 -2.38
C TYR A 151 19.20 -2.35 -2.67
N ASP A 152 19.40 -2.69 -3.94
CA ASP A 152 20.69 -3.06 -4.53
C ASP A 152 20.92 -2.18 -5.75
N ILE A 153 21.94 -1.35 -5.72
CA ILE A 153 22.35 -0.49 -6.84
C ILE A 153 23.67 -1.05 -7.37
N SER A 154 23.62 -1.63 -8.56
CA SER A 154 24.79 -2.12 -9.28
C SER A 154 25.25 -1.07 -10.28
N VAL A 155 26.52 -0.67 -10.14
CA VAL A 155 27.25 0.19 -11.08
C VAL A 155 28.40 -0.64 -11.68
N LYS A 156 29.06 -0.14 -12.72
CA LYS A 156 30.08 -0.94 -13.44
C LYS A 156 31.17 -1.48 -12.49
N GLY A 157 31.11 -2.76 -12.15
CA GLY A 157 32.08 -3.46 -11.30
C GLY A 157 31.92 -3.23 -9.79
N ASP A 158 30.89 -2.51 -9.33
CA ASP A 158 30.65 -2.25 -7.91
C ASP A 158 29.15 -2.34 -7.59
N SER A 159 28.80 -2.66 -6.35
CA SER A 159 27.42 -2.79 -5.89
C SER A 159 27.26 -2.23 -4.49
N HIS A 160 26.27 -1.36 -4.32
CA HIS A 160 25.90 -0.81 -3.03
C HIS A 160 24.49 -1.28 -2.67
N SER A 161 24.36 -1.83 -1.46
CA SER A 161 23.10 -2.35 -0.96
C SER A 161 22.83 -1.79 0.43
N GLY A 162 21.55 -1.64 0.76
CA GLY A 162 21.14 -1.13 2.05
C GLY A 162 19.64 -1.15 2.24
N VAL A 163 19.19 -0.54 3.34
CA VAL A 163 17.77 -0.42 3.67
C VAL A 163 17.46 1.03 3.99
N ILE A 164 16.41 1.55 3.34
CA ILE A 164 15.82 2.85 3.63
C ILE A 164 14.58 2.61 4.50
N ILE A 165 14.52 3.22 5.69
CA ILE A 165 13.39 3.08 6.60
C ILE A 165 12.76 4.45 6.81
N LYS A 166 11.45 4.55 6.55
CA LYS A 166 10.65 5.75 6.78
C LYS A 166 9.47 5.44 7.68
N HIS A 167 9.19 6.36 8.58
CA HIS A 167 8.08 6.25 9.50
C HIS A 167 7.40 7.61 9.68
N GLU A 168 6.08 7.59 9.87
CA GLU A 168 5.30 8.77 10.15
C GLU A 168 4.22 8.44 11.17
N ASN A 169 4.09 9.29 12.19
CA ASN A 169 3.02 9.13 13.17
C ASN A 169 1.69 9.54 12.54
N ILE A 170 0.70 8.66 12.64
CA ILE A 170 -0.69 8.97 12.29
C ILE A 170 -1.30 9.53 13.56
N SER A 171 -0.96 10.78 13.86
CA SER A 171 -1.80 11.57 14.75
C SER A 171 -3.17 11.67 14.08
N SER A 172 -4.27 11.61 14.86
CA SER A 172 -5.58 12.02 14.35
C SER A 172 -5.42 13.36 13.61
N LEU A 173 -5.45 13.33 12.28
CA LEU A 173 -5.25 14.51 11.43
C LEU A 173 -6.58 15.27 11.42
N GLU A 174 -6.98 15.80 12.58
CA GLU A 174 -8.14 16.67 12.74
C GLU A 174 -7.91 18.07 12.15
N ASN A 175 -6.71 18.36 11.61
CA ASN A 175 -6.36 19.71 11.18
C ASN A 175 -5.69 19.72 9.80
N LYS A 176 -6.46 19.47 8.73
CA LYS A 176 -6.23 20.16 7.44
C LYS A 176 -7.31 20.05 6.36
N THR A 177 -8.60 20.02 6.70
CA THR A 177 -9.62 20.64 5.82
C THR A 177 -10.92 20.87 6.57
N THR A 178 -11.45 22.07 6.40
CA THR A 178 -12.68 22.59 6.99
C THR A 178 -13.91 21.70 6.84
N LYS A 179 -14.56 21.48 7.98
CA LYS A 179 -16.02 21.34 8.24
C LYS A 179 -16.78 20.21 7.54
N THR A 180 -17.35 19.36 8.41
CA THR A 180 -18.49 18.45 8.24
C THR A 180 -18.15 17.00 7.87
N SER A 181 -17.61 16.23 8.83
CA SER A 181 -17.70 14.77 8.77
C SER A 181 -18.22 14.25 10.12
N LYS A 182 -19.31 13.47 10.08
CA LYS A 182 -19.91 12.79 11.24
C LYS A 182 -19.20 11.47 11.58
N ASN A 183 -17.97 11.24 11.11
CA ASN A 183 -17.43 9.88 11.03
C ASN A 183 -15.91 9.81 11.29
N GLY A 184 -15.48 9.88 12.55
CA GLY A 184 -14.06 9.86 12.93
C GLY A 184 -13.27 8.62 12.46
N ASN A 185 -13.94 7.50 12.15
CA ASN A 185 -13.28 6.32 11.57
C ASN A 185 -12.83 6.55 10.12
N GLN A 186 -13.53 7.41 9.37
CA GLN A 186 -13.17 7.72 7.99
C GLN A 186 -11.93 8.62 7.90
N ASP A 187 -11.85 9.61 8.79
CA ASP A 187 -10.73 10.57 8.82
C ASP A 187 -9.41 9.87 9.22
N PHE A 188 -9.47 8.90 10.13
CA PHE A 188 -8.33 8.04 10.47
C PHE A 188 -7.87 7.19 9.27
N GLN A 189 -8.81 6.62 8.51
CA GLN A 189 -8.47 5.77 7.35
C GLN A 189 -7.79 6.58 6.24
N GLU A 190 -8.31 7.77 5.94
CA GLU A 190 -7.73 8.66 4.94
C GLU A 190 -6.33 9.14 5.35
N SER A 191 -6.14 9.55 6.61
CA SER A 191 -4.83 9.93 7.14
C SER A 191 -3.82 8.79 7.16
N ALA A 192 -4.24 7.57 7.50
CA ALA A 192 -3.36 6.40 7.48
C ALA A 192 -2.86 6.08 6.06
N ILE A 193 -3.74 6.17 5.05
CA ILE A 193 -3.33 6.00 3.65
C ILE A 193 -2.38 7.11 3.21
N GLN A 194 -2.68 8.37 3.54
CA GLN A 194 -1.82 9.50 3.20
C GLN A 194 -0.41 9.36 3.81
N SER A 195 -0.32 8.96 5.08
CA SER A 195 0.97 8.70 5.72
C SER A 195 1.72 7.55 5.03
N LEU A 196 1.04 6.46 4.63
CA LEU A 196 1.67 5.37 3.86
C LEU A 196 2.18 5.83 2.49
N GLN A 197 1.41 6.66 1.77
CA GLN A 197 1.82 7.27 0.51
C GLN A 197 3.04 8.19 0.69
N HIS A 198 3.04 8.98 1.77
CA HIS A 198 4.11 9.93 2.07
C HIS A 198 5.42 9.22 2.44
N VAL A 199 5.41 8.26 3.37
CA VAL A 199 6.63 7.50 3.73
C VAL A 199 7.19 6.72 2.54
N SER A 200 6.33 6.24 1.64
CA SER A 200 6.74 5.56 0.41
C SER A 200 7.43 6.51 -0.57
N THR A 201 6.84 7.69 -0.77
CA THR A 201 7.42 8.77 -1.58
C THR A 201 8.79 9.19 -1.04
N GLN A 202 8.91 9.41 0.27
CA GLN A 202 10.18 9.77 0.92
C GLN A 202 11.27 8.72 0.71
N ALA A 203 10.93 7.44 0.86
CA ALA A 203 11.88 6.36 0.66
C ALA A 203 12.31 6.26 -0.81
N MET A 204 11.38 6.46 -1.75
CA MET A 204 11.69 6.44 -3.18
C MET A 204 12.59 7.60 -3.60
N GLN A 205 12.33 8.81 -3.08
CA GLN A 205 13.17 9.98 -3.33
C GLN A 205 14.59 9.78 -2.78
N GLU A 206 14.73 9.17 -1.60
CA GLU A 206 16.03 8.81 -1.07
C GLU A 206 16.74 7.76 -1.94
N ALA A 207 16.04 6.72 -2.38
CA ALA A 207 16.60 5.73 -3.30
C ALA A 207 17.12 6.37 -4.60
N ILE A 208 16.37 7.30 -5.17
CA ILE A 208 16.77 8.05 -6.36
C ILE A 208 17.99 8.94 -6.10
N SER A 209 18.06 9.58 -4.92
CA SER A 209 19.25 10.34 -4.52
C SER A 209 20.50 9.46 -4.46
N LEU A 210 20.38 8.25 -3.92
CA LEU A 210 21.48 7.27 -3.86
C LEU A 210 21.91 6.82 -5.27
N ILE A 211 20.95 6.56 -6.16
CA ILE A 211 21.22 6.21 -7.56
C ILE A 211 21.99 7.33 -8.26
N LYS A 212 21.57 8.59 -8.10
CA LYS A 212 22.25 9.75 -8.70
C LYS A 212 23.68 9.88 -8.18
N LYS A 213 23.88 9.75 -6.87
CA LYS A 213 25.22 9.78 -6.27
C LYS A 213 26.12 8.68 -6.84
N ALA A 214 25.60 7.48 -7.03
CA ALA A 214 26.36 6.36 -7.59
C ALA A 214 26.75 6.62 -9.07
N ILE A 215 25.85 7.20 -9.86
CA ILE A 215 26.12 7.62 -11.24
C ILE A 215 27.20 8.71 -11.29
N GLU A 216 27.07 9.74 -10.44
CA GLU A 216 28.00 10.87 -10.37
C GLU A 216 29.41 10.43 -9.96
N ALA A 217 29.54 9.59 -8.93
CA ALA A 217 30.82 9.06 -8.48
C ALA A 217 31.58 8.28 -9.58
N GLN A 218 30.85 7.54 -10.42
CA GLN A 218 31.44 6.80 -11.54
C GLN A 218 31.84 7.71 -12.72
N SER A 219 31.15 8.84 -12.92
CA SER A 219 31.52 9.83 -13.95
C SER A 219 32.81 10.60 -13.64
N VAL A 220 33.15 10.76 -12.35
CA VAL A 220 34.34 11.49 -11.88
C VAL A 220 35.58 10.58 -11.79
N SER A 221 35.38 9.27 -11.70
CA SER A 221 36.45 8.27 -11.69
C SER A 221 36.48 7.48 -13.00
N PRO A 222 37.01 8.04 -14.11
CA PRO A 222 37.35 7.25 -15.26
C PRO A 222 38.55 6.38 -14.84
N LEU A 223 38.27 5.15 -14.40
CA LEU A 223 39.27 4.13 -14.15
C LEU A 223 40.25 4.10 -15.33
N LYS A 224 41.51 4.45 -15.03
CA LYS A 224 42.67 4.26 -15.90
C LYS A 224 42.59 2.84 -16.47
N LYS A 225 42.57 2.77 -17.81
CA LYS A 225 42.82 1.53 -18.55
C LYS A 225 44.20 0.98 -18.19
#